data_AF-A0A2U1B032-F1
#
_entry.id   AF-A0A2U1B032-F1
#
_cell.length_a   1.000
_cell.length_b   1.000
_cell.length_c   1.000
_cell.angle_alpha   90.00
_cell.angle_beta   90.00
_cell.angle_gamma   90.00
#
_symmetry.space_group_name_H-M   'P 1'
#
loop_
_entity.id
_entity.type
_entity.pdbx_description
1 polymer ?
#
loop_
_entity_poly.entity_id
_entity_poly.type
_entity_poly.pdbx_seq_one_letter_code
_entity_poly.pdbx_strand_id
1 'polypeptide(L)'
;MNKRLPGYMTVAAGFVPLACKMPYMFRAWRQSPLDRFDWIFGALFLAAAGIAWSRLRERREKPDGVALAALLPSLALFLLALRVDNHALGIIGAVAFSWSAAWLAWGWRSACCIFPAYGILMLMCTSSRYWLGYFFSIFRLDGLAIKAILTVLFAGWLGLSLLRERRVRRESFFFCLALLLVLMTVWQAGTLQRRSAAFVPEFHSVNFSGYLGRSLEPTADDRRFFGGSRLRKFFYAADSGIVNVLALTCGDDVHQIHPAGHCLRTSGWRIISERLTEAEIGGRKLEVSEIVASNPGTTLLVWVWYSCRSFSTGSFLGFRRIWSADTQWHTYQISTPLFTSEEEGRARLGEFLNAAAQNRAN
;
A
#
# COMPACT_ATOMS: atom_id res chain seq x y z
N MET A 1 -35.94 -20.32 -25.46
CA MET A 1 -34.77 -19.60 -24.89
C MET A 1 -34.46 -20.14 -23.50
N ASN A 2 -33.24 -20.64 -23.28
CA ASN A 2 -32.83 -21.24 -22.01
C ASN A 2 -32.76 -20.14 -20.92
N LYS A 3 -33.74 -20.11 -19.99
CA LYS A 3 -33.87 -19.09 -18.91
C LYS A 3 -32.62 -18.97 -18.01
N ARG A 4 -31.63 -19.85 -18.18
CA ARG A 4 -30.37 -19.90 -17.43
C ARG A 4 -29.24 -19.10 -18.07
N LEU A 5 -29.26 -18.88 -19.39
CA LEU A 5 -28.22 -18.18 -20.16
C LEU A 5 -27.97 -16.73 -19.67
N PRO A 6 -29.01 -15.92 -19.34
CA PRO A 6 -28.81 -14.54 -18.90
C PRO A 6 -27.95 -14.44 -17.64
N GLY A 7 -28.14 -15.36 -16.67
CA GLY A 7 -27.37 -15.32 -15.43
C GLY A 7 -25.88 -15.64 -15.60
N TYR A 8 -25.52 -16.55 -16.52
CA TYR A 8 -24.11 -16.81 -16.82
C TYR A 8 -23.45 -15.62 -17.52
N MET A 9 -24.19 -14.97 -18.43
CA MET A 9 -23.73 -13.74 -19.08
C MET A 9 -23.54 -12.60 -18.07
N THR A 10 -24.43 -12.44 -17.09
CA THR A 10 -24.27 -11.45 -16.00
C THR A 10 -23.00 -11.69 -15.19
N VAL A 11 -22.72 -12.94 -14.80
CA VAL A 11 -21.48 -13.25 -14.05
C VAL A 11 -20.24 -12.99 -14.91
N ALA A 12 -20.25 -13.40 -16.17
CA ALA A 12 -19.14 -13.13 -17.09
C ALA A 12 -18.92 -11.61 -17.30
N ALA A 13 -20.01 -10.85 -17.48
CA ALA A 13 -19.96 -9.39 -17.59
C ALA A 13 -19.42 -8.74 -16.31
N GLY A 14 -19.66 -9.35 -15.14
CA GLY A 14 -19.07 -8.94 -13.86
C GLY A 14 -17.54 -8.88 -13.86
N PHE A 15 -16.86 -9.66 -14.70
CA PHE A 15 -15.40 -9.67 -14.79
C PHE A 15 -14.82 -8.63 -15.76
N VAL A 16 -15.65 -7.92 -16.54
CA VAL A 16 -15.18 -6.94 -17.53
C VAL A 16 -14.30 -5.85 -16.90
N PRO A 17 -14.67 -5.21 -15.77
CA PRO A 17 -13.81 -4.23 -15.12
C PRO A 17 -12.43 -4.79 -14.71
N LEU A 18 -12.39 -6.05 -14.25
CA LEU A 18 -11.14 -6.70 -13.87
C LEU A 18 -10.28 -6.99 -15.11
N ALA A 19 -10.90 -7.47 -16.19
CA ALA A 19 -10.24 -7.71 -17.47
C ALA A 19 -9.57 -6.42 -18.00
N CYS A 20 -10.21 -5.26 -17.86
CA CYS A 20 -9.61 -3.97 -18.23
C CYS A 20 -8.34 -3.63 -17.42
N LYS A 21 -8.18 -4.16 -16.21
CA LYS A 21 -6.99 -3.96 -15.37
C LYS A 21 -5.91 -5.03 -15.55
N MET A 22 -6.23 -6.17 -16.18
CA MET A 22 -5.27 -7.26 -16.41
C MET A 22 -3.98 -6.84 -17.13
N PRO A 23 -3.99 -5.97 -18.17
CA PRO A 23 -2.75 -5.53 -18.82
C PRO A 23 -1.79 -4.79 -17.88
N TYR A 24 -2.34 -4.03 -16.92
CA TYR A 24 -1.54 -3.39 -15.88
C TYR A 24 -1.00 -4.43 -14.88
N MET A 25 -1.88 -5.33 -14.40
CA MET A 25 -1.49 -6.35 -13.42
C MET A 25 -0.42 -7.30 -13.98
N PHE A 26 -0.55 -7.72 -15.24
CA PHE A 26 0.44 -8.56 -15.92
C PHE A 26 1.80 -7.88 -16.07
N ARG A 27 1.82 -6.57 -16.41
CA ARG A 27 3.06 -5.79 -16.43
C ARG A 27 3.70 -5.74 -15.04
N ALA A 28 2.92 -5.46 -14.00
CA ALA A 28 3.40 -5.47 -12.63
C ALA A 28 3.96 -6.84 -12.24
N TRP A 29 3.29 -7.95 -12.54
CA TRP A 29 3.80 -9.29 -12.22
C TRP A 29 5.12 -9.63 -12.93
N ARG A 30 5.36 -9.07 -14.12
CA ARG A 30 6.62 -9.30 -14.85
C ARG A 30 7.76 -8.41 -14.38
N GLN A 31 7.46 -7.18 -14.01
CA GLN A 31 8.47 -6.13 -13.85
C GLN A 31 8.69 -5.71 -12.39
N SER A 32 7.71 -5.94 -11.50
CA SER A 32 7.78 -5.57 -10.09
C SER A 32 8.23 -6.76 -9.22
N PRO A 33 9.43 -6.70 -8.61
CA PRO A 33 9.87 -7.65 -7.59
C PRO A 33 8.85 -7.91 -6.48
N LEU A 34 8.07 -6.89 -6.12
CA LEU A 34 7.06 -6.92 -5.06
C LEU A 34 5.85 -7.77 -5.46
N ASP A 35 5.35 -7.59 -6.69
CA ASP A 35 4.07 -8.13 -7.16
C ASP A 35 4.21 -9.42 -7.98
N ARG A 36 5.45 -9.86 -8.28
CA ARG A 36 5.73 -10.96 -9.21
C ARG A 36 4.97 -12.28 -8.97
N PHE A 37 4.59 -12.54 -7.72
CA PHE A 37 3.90 -13.77 -7.31
C PHE A 37 2.38 -13.61 -7.19
N ASP A 38 1.84 -12.41 -7.43
CA ASP A 38 0.43 -12.13 -7.18
C ASP A 38 -0.52 -12.88 -8.14
N TRP A 39 -0.04 -13.26 -9.32
CA TRP A 39 -0.80 -14.08 -10.30
C TRP A 39 -1.24 -15.43 -9.72
N ILE A 40 -0.51 -15.98 -8.73
CA ILE A 40 -0.82 -17.27 -8.09
C ILE A 40 -2.22 -17.20 -7.45
N PHE A 41 -2.59 -16.05 -6.86
CA PHE A 41 -3.90 -15.89 -6.24
C PHE A 41 -5.04 -15.88 -7.27
N GLY A 42 -4.78 -15.43 -8.50
CA GLY A 42 -5.71 -15.58 -9.62
C GLY A 42 -5.91 -17.03 -10.04
N ALA A 43 -4.83 -17.81 -10.13
CA ALA A 43 -4.91 -19.25 -10.42
C ALA A 43 -5.65 -20.02 -9.32
N LEU A 44 -5.37 -19.70 -8.05
CA LEU A 44 -6.06 -20.29 -6.90
C LEU A 44 -7.54 -19.91 -6.86
N PHE A 45 -7.91 -18.69 -7.23
CA PHE A 45 -9.31 -18.30 -7.39
C PHE A 45 -10.02 -19.18 -8.43
N LEU A 46 -9.42 -19.41 -9.60
CA LEU A 46 -10.01 -20.25 -10.64
C LEU A 46 -10.20 -21.69 -10.17
N ALA A 47 -9.21 -22.26 -9.48
CA ALA A 47 -9.31 -23.58 -8.88
C ALA A 47 -10.43 -23.65 -7.81
N ALA A 48 -10.48 -22.67 -6.91
CA ALA A 48 -11.50 -22.56 -5.87
C ALA A 48 -12.91 -22.41 -6.45
N ALA A 49 -13.07 -21.61 -7.51
CA ALA A 49 -14.33 -21.44 -8.22
C ALA A 49 -14.76 -22.72 -8.94
N GLY A 50 -13.82 -23.44 -9.55
CA GLY A 50 -14.06 -24.75 -10.18
C GLY A 50 -14.55 -25.79 -9.17
N ILE A 51 -13.88 -25.90 -8.01
CA ILE A 51 -14.28 -26.81 -6.91
C ILE A 51 -15.68 -26.46 -6.40
N ALA A 52 -15.99 -25.17 -6.24
CA ALA A 52 -17.27 -24.71 -5.75
C ALA A 52 -18.43 -24.86 -6.77
N TRP A 53 -18.12 -25.08 -8.05
CA TRP A 53 -19.07 -24.94 -9.16
C TRP A 53 -20.33 -25.81 -9.02
N SER A 54 -20.18 -27.07 -8.63
CA SER A 54 -21.32 -27.99 -8.44
C SER A 54 -22.30 -27.44 -7.41
N ARG A 55 -21.79 -27.06 -6.22
CA ARG A 55 -22.58 -26.48 -5.12
C ARG A 55 -23.19 -25.13 -5.48
N LEU A 56 -22.50 -24.30 -6.25
CA LEU A 56 -23.05 -23.02 -6.72
C LEU A 56 -24.26 -23.21 -7.64
N ARG A 57 -24.26 -24.26 -8.47
CA ARG A 57 -25.40 -24.60 -9.32
C ARG A 57 -26.58 -25.11 -8.50
N GLU A 58 -26.34 -25.94 -7.51
CA GLU A 58 -27.38 -26.46 -6.59
C GLU A 58 -28.02 -25.36 -5.76
N ARG A 59 -27.21 -24.40 -5.29
CA ARG A 59 -27.65 -23.32 -4.39
C ARG A 59 -28.17 -22.08 -5.11
N ARG A 60 -28.26 -22.12 -6.44
CA ARG A 60 -28.71 -21.00 -7.26
C ARG A 60 -30.14 -20.62 -6.91
N GLU A 61 -30.34 -19.34 -6.61
CA GLU A 61 -31.65 -18.77 -6.36
C GLU A 61 -32.10 -17.92 -7.56
N LYS A 62 -33.29 -17.32 -7.45
CA LYS A 62 -33.75 -16.32 -8.41
C LYS A 62 -32.83 -15.09 -8.34
N PRO A 63 -32.71 -14.32 -9.44
CA PRO A 63 -31.97 -13.06 -9.43
C PRO A 63 -32.41 -12.15 -8.27
N ASP A 64 -31.45 -11.51 -7.62
CA ASP A 64 -31.66 -10.79 -6.37
C ASP A 64 -31.35 -9.30 -6.55
N GLY A 65 -32.40 -8.49 -6.71
CA GLY A 65 -32.28 -7.05 -6.94
C GLY A 65 -31.57 -6.29 -5.80
N VAL A 66 -31.56 -6.85 -4.59
CA VAL A 66 -30.84 -6.24 -3.45
C VAL A 66 -29.33 -6.16 -3.73
N ALA A 67 -28.79 -7.03 -4.58
CA ALA A 67 -27.39 -7.00 -4.99
C ALA A 67 -27.00 -5.67 -5.67
N LEU A 68 -27.95 -4.91 -6.23
CA LEU A 68 -27.68 -3.58 -6.80
C LEU A 68 -27.08 -2.62 -5.77
N ALA A 69 -27.43 -2.76 -4.48
CA ALA A 69 -26.86 -1.95 -3.40
C ALA A 69 -25.36 -2.19 -3.18
N ALA A 70 -24.81 -3.33 -3.60
CA ALA A 70 -23.37 -3.59 -3.59
C ALA A 70 -22.74 -3.39 -4.98
N LEU A 71 -23.47 -3.74 -6.05
CA LEU A 71 -23.01 -3.68 -7.43
C LEU A 71 -22.77 -2.25 -7.90
N LEU A 72 -23.72 -1.33 -7.67
CA LEU A 72 -23.60 0.06 -8.11
C LEU A 72 -22.45 0.80 -7.40
N PRO A 73 -22.28 0.73 -6.06
CA PRO A 73 -21.12 1.32 -5.42
C PRO A 73 -19.78 0.71 -5.86
N SER A 74 -19.74 -0.60 -6.13
CA SER A 74 -18.51 -1.25 -6.62
C SER A 74 -18.12 -0.77 -8.01
N LEU A 75 -19.11 -0.57 -8.90
CA LEU A 75 -18.88 0.02 -10.22
C LEU A 75 -18.45 1.48 -10.10
N ALA A 76 -19.11 2.27 -9.24
CA ALA A 76 -18.75 3.66 -8.98
C ALA A 76 -17.31 3.76 -8.45
N LEU A 77 -16.89 2.86 -7.56
CA LEU A 77 -15.52 2.78 -7.07
C LEU A 77 -14.52 2.48 -8.19
N PHE A 78 -14.85 1.54 -9.09
CA PHE A 78 -14.02 1.25 -10.26
C PHE A 78 -13.88 2.47 -11.19
N LEU A 79 -14.99 3.14 -11.51
CA LEU A 79 -14.98 4.32 -12.37
C LEU A 79 -14.25 5.50 -11.73
N LEU A 80 -14.45 5.74 -10.43
CA LEU A 80 -13.70 6.74 -9.67
C LEU A 80 -12.20 6.44 -9.72
N ALA A 81 -11.82 5.18 -9.57
CA ALA A 81 -10.43 4.75 -9.64
C ALA A 81 -9.79 4.98 -11.01
N LEU A 82 -10.56 4.98 -12.11
CA LEU A 82 -10.08 5.43 -13.42
C LEU A 82 -9.89 6.95 -13.45
N ARG A 83 -10.77 7.71 -12.80
CA ARG A 83 -10.70 9.17 -12.76
C ARG A 83 -9.52 9.71 -11.97
N VAL A 84 -9.13 9.00 -10.89
CA VAL A 84 -8.04 9.38 -9.98
C VAL A 84 -6.76 8.56 -10.20
N ASP A 85 -6.68 7.80 -11.30
CA ASP A 85 -5.53 6.97 -11.68
C ASP A 85 -5.02 6.03 -10.57
N ASN A 86 -5.94 5.50 -9.75
CA ASN A 86 -5.61 4.59 -8.66
C ASN A 86 -5.88 3.13 -9.04
N HIS A 87 -4.84 2.42 -9.46
CA HIS A 87 -4.97 1.02 -9.88
C HIS A 87 -5.47 0.08 -8.77
N ALA A 88 -5.02 0.25 -7.52
CA ALA A 88 -5.42 -0.61 -6.42
C ALA A 88 -6.92 -0.49 -6.12
N LEU A 89 -7.45 0.73 -6.05
CA LEU A 89 -8.90 0.96 -5.90
C LEU A 89 -9.69 0.38 -7.07
N GLY A 90 -9.15 0.49 -8.29
CA GLY A 90 -9.78 -0.07 -9.48
C GLY A 90 -9.89 -1.59 -9.43
N ILE A 91 -8.83 -2.28 -9.00
CA ILE A 91 -8.84 -3.75 -8.85
C ILE A 91 -9.83 -4.16 -7.74
N ILE A 92 -9.80 -3.48 -6.59
CA ILE A 92 -10.74 -3.75 -5.48
C ILE A 92 -12.19 -3.58 -5.93
N GLY A 93 -12.51 -2.47 -6.59
CA GLY A 93 -13.84 -2.20 -7.13
C GLY A 93 -14.27 -3.24 -8.17
N ALA A 94 -13.37 -3.65 -9.06
CA ALA A 94 -13.64 -4.67 -10.07
C ALA A 94 -13.95 -6.05 -9.45
N VAL A 95 -13.19 -6.49 -8.44
CA VAL A 95 -13.43 -7.75 -7.74
C VAL A 95 -14.76 -7.71 -6.98
N ALA A 96 -15.04 -6.61 -6.28
CA ALA A 96 -16.31 -6.42 -5.57
C ALA A 96 -17.51 -6.37 -6.54
N PHE A 97 -17.35 -5.74 -7.71
CA PHE A 97 -18.35 -5.69 -8.76
C PHE A 97 -18.65 -7.10 -9.31
N SER A 98 -17.62 -7.88 -9.60
CA SER A 98 -17.76 -9.26 -10.07
C SER A 98 -18.47 -10.16 -9.06
N TRP A 99 -18.13 -10.06 -7.77
CA TRP A 99 -18.85 -10.78 -6.72
C TRP A 99 -20.32 -10.34 -6.63
N SER A 100 -20.58 -9.04 -6.71
CA SER A 100 -21.95 -8.49 -6.70
C SER A 100 -22.76 -8.94 -7.92
N ALA A 101 -22.12 -9.14 -9.08
CA ALA A 101 -22.76 -9.69 -10.27
C ALA A 101 -23.13 -11.17 -10.09
N ALA A 102 -22.28 -11.96 -9.42
CA ALA A 102 -22.62 -13.32 -9.02
C ALA A 102 -23.81 -13.36 -8.04
N TRP A 103 -23.88 -12.41 -7.10
CA TRP A 103 -25.04 -12.24 -6.24
C TRP A 103 -26.30 -11.89 -7.03
N LEU A 104 -26.23 -10.88 -7.90
CA LEU A 104 -27.38 -10.49 -8.72
C LEU A 104 -27.90 -11.67 -9.56
N ALA A 105 -27.00 -12.46 -10.15
CA ALA A 105 -27.36 -13.53 -11.08
C ALA A 105 -27.83 -14.83 -10.42
N TRP A 106 -27.22 -15.20 -9.29
CA TRP A 106 -27.42 -16.52 -8.64
C TRP A 106 -27.97 -16.42 -7.22
N GLY A 107 -28.24 -15.22 -6.73
CA GLY A 107 -28.79 -14.96 -5.41
C GLY A 107 -27.77 -15.04 -4.27
N TRP A 108 -28.26 -14.71 -3.07
CA TRP A 108 -27.42 -14.49 -1.90
C TRP A 108 -26.69 -15.75 -1.43
N ARG A 109 -27.35 -16.92 -1.48
CA ARG A 109 -26.72 -18.16 -1.00
C ARG A 109 -25.49 -18.54 -1.83
N SER A 110 -25.57 -18.42 -3.15
CA SER A 110 -24.41 -18.65 -4.02
C SER A 110 -23.33 -17.60 -3.83
N ALA A 111 -23.71 -16.32 -3.66
CA ALA A 111 -22.78 -15.23 -3.39
C ALA A 111 -21.98 -15.44 -2.09
N CYS A 112 -22.65 -15.77 -0.98
CA CYS A 112 -21.97 -16.09 0.28
C CYS A 112 -21.07 -17.30 0.15
N CYS A 113 -21.53 -18.34 -0.55
CA CYS A 113 -20.76 -19.56 -0.73
C CYS A 113 -19.43 -19.29 -1.45
N ILE A 114 -19.43 -18.43 -2.48
CA ILE A 114 -18.23 -18.13 -3.28
C ILE A 114 -17.43 -16.94 -2.77
N PHE A 115 -17.94 -16.17 -1.81
CA PHE A 115 -17.26 -14.99 -1.26
C PHE A 115 -15.81 -15.28 -0.83
N PRO A 116 -15.47 -16.40 -0.16
CA PRO A 116 -14.08 -16.66 0.21
C PRO A 116 -13.15 -16.81 -1.00
N ALA A 117 -13.63 -17.35 -2.13
CA ALA A 117 -12.85 -17.40 -3.36
C ALA A 117 -12.57 -15.98 -3.89
N TYR A 118 -13.56 -15.08 -3.84
CA TYR A 118 -13.33 -13.66 -4.15
C TYR A 118 -12.37 -12.98 -3.18
N GLY A 119 -12.33 -13.41 -1.91
CA GLY A 119 -11.30 -13.03 -0.95
C GLY A 119 -9.89 -13.42 -1.42
N ILE A 120 -9.71 -14.63 -1.96
CA ILE A 120 -8.45 -15.07 -2.59
C ILE A 120 -8.14 -14.23 -3.82
N LEU A 121 -9.13 -13.98 -4.69
CA LEU A 121 -8.94 -13.13 -5.87
C LEU A 121 -8.49 -11.72 -5.51
N MET A 122 -8.97 -11.16 -4.39
CA MET A 122 -8.55 -9.85 -3.91
C MET A 122 -7.05 -9.79 -3.56
N LEU A 123 -6.44 -10.90 -3.14
CA LEU A 123 -5.01 -10.97 -2.82
C LEU A 123 -4.11 -10.83 -4.07
N MET A 124 -4.69 -10.94 -5.27
CA MET A 124 -4.03 -10.65 -6.55
C MET A 124 -3.81 -9.15 -6.79
N CYS A 125 -4.41 -8.27 -5.97
CA CYS A 125 -4.28 -6.83 -6.11
C CYS A 125 -2.83 -6.37 -5.96
N THR A 126 -2.31 -5.62 -6.95
CA THR A 126 -0.95 -5.09 -6.94
C THR A 126 -0.72 -4.18 -5.74
N SER A 127 0.51 -4.15 -5.22
CA SER A 127 0.93 -3.41 -4.03
C SER A 127 0.28 -3.88 -2.71
N SER A 128 -0.65 -4.84 -2.73
CA SER A 128 -1.25 -5.37 -1.49
C SER A 128 -0.23 -6.09 -0.60
N ARG A 129 0.86 -6.65 -1.17
CA ARG A 129 1.97 -7.19 -0.37
C ARG A 129 2.63 -6.11 0.50
N TYR A 130 2.86 -4.92 -0.06
CA TYR A 130 3.39 -3.78 0.70
C TYR A 130 2.42 -3.38 1.80
N TRP A 131 1.16 -3.12 1.44
CA TRP A 131 0.15 -2.64 2.39
C TRP A 131 -0.12 -3.62 3.52
N LEU A 132 -0.17 -4.92 3.24
CA LEU A 132 -0.28 -5.95 4.28
C LEU A 132 0.94 -5.92 5.20
N GLY A 133 2.16 -5.87 4.67
CA GLY A 133 3.36 -5.75 5.52
C GLY A 133 3.38 -4.47 6.35
N TYR A 134 2.92 -3.35 5.78
CA TYR A 134 2.82 -2.06 6.46
C TYR A 134 1.81 -2.08 7.61
N PHE A 135 0.58 -2.53 7.35
CA PHE A 135 -0.49 -2.53 8.36
C PHE A 135 -0.30 -3.56 9.47
N PHE A 136 0.39 -4.66 9.18
CA PHE A 136 0.67 -5.76 10.11
C PHE A 136 2.13 -5.81 10.56
N SER A 137 2.85 -4.67 10.48
CA SER A 137 4.27 -4.57 10.82
C SER A 137 4.60 -5.04 12.25
N ILE A 138 3.65 -4.94 13.19
CA ILE A 138 3.79 -5.44 14.57
C ILE A 138 4.12 -6.94 14.63
N PHE A 139 3.62 -7.73 13.67
CA PHE A 139 3.84 -9.17 13.63
C PHE A 139 5.17 -9.54 12.98
N ARG A 140 5.89 -8.56 12.40
CA ARG A 140 7.16 -8.77 11.67
C ARG A 140 7.07 -9.84 10.58
N LEU A 141 5.88 -10.00 9.99
CA LEU A 141 5.63 -10.94 8.90
C LEU A 141 5.79 -10.23 7.54
N ASP A 142 6.40 -10.92 6.57
CA ASP A 142 6.37 -10.47 5.19
C ASP A 142 4.92 -10.48 4.68
N GLY A 143 4.54 -9.47 3.88
CA GLY A 143 3.19 -9.38 3.33
C GLY A 143 2.77 -10.59 2.51
N LEU A 144 3.70 -11.31 1.87
CA LEU A 144 3.41 -12.55 1.14
C LEU A 144 3.04 -13.68 2.10
N ALA A 145 3.69 -13.77 3.27
CA ALA A 145 3.31 -14.72 4.32
C ALA A 145 1.90 -14.43 4.82
N ILE A 146 1.55 -13.14 4.99
CA ILE A 146 0.19 -12.73 5.36
C ILE A 146 -0.81 -13.13 4.27
N LYS A 147 -0.50 -12.92 2.98
CA LYS A 147 -1.35 -13.39 1.88
C LYS A 147 -1.53 -14.91 1.89
N ALA A 148 -0.48 -15.68 2.18
CA ALA A 148 -0.56 -17.13 2.28
C ALA A 148 -1.49 -17.56 3.42
N ILE A 149 -1.36 -16.95 4.60
CA ILE A 149 -2.25 -17.18 5.75
C ILE A 149 -3.70 -16.85 5.38
N LEU A 150 -3.95 -15.68 4.79
CA LEU A 150 -5.29 -15.27 4.35
C LEU A 150 -5.86 -16.24 3.32
N THR A 151 -5.03 -16.74 2.40
CA THR A 151 -5.44 -17.74 1.40
C THR A 151 -5.89 -19.04 2.07
N VAL A 152 -5.14 -19.53 3.07
CA VAL A 152 -5.53 -20.72 3.85
C VAL A 152 -6.83 -20.48 4.61
N LEU A 153 -6.98 -19.32 5.24
CA LEU A 153 -8.22 -18.95 5.95
C LEU A 153 -9.42 -18.89 5.01
N PHE A 154 -9.27 -18.28 3.83
CA PHE A 154 -10.33 -18.24 2.82
C PHE A 154 -10.63 -19.61 2.23
N ALA A 155 -9.62 -20.44 1.97
CA ALA A 155 -9.80 -21.80 1.49
C ALA A 155 -10.53 -22.68 2.53
N GLY A 156 -10.16 -22.56 3.81
CA GLY A 156 -10.85 -23.22 4.91
C GLY A 156 -12.30 -22.76 5.05
N TRP A 157 -12.55 -21.45 4.95
CA TRP A 157 -13.90 -20.88 4.95
C TRP A 157 -14.71 -21.36 3.73
N LEU A 158 -14.12 -21.44 2.53
CA LEU A 158 -14.76 -22.01 1.36
C LEU A 158 -15.14 -23.47 1.62
N GLY A 159 -14.20 -24.29 2.11
CA GLY A 159 -14.44 -25.69 2.45
C GLY A 159 -15.61 -25.87 3.43
N LEU A 160 -15.63 -25.08 4.51
CA LEU A 160 -16.74 -25.08 5.47
C LEU A 160 -18.07 -24.67 4.82
N SER A 161 -18.03 -23.70 3.91
CA SER A 161 -19.22 -23.22 3.19
C SER A 161 -19.75 -24.26 2.20
N LEU A 162 -18.88 -25.05 1.58
CA LEU A 162 -19.26 -26.13 0.66
C LEU A 162 -19.82 -27.36 1.42
N LEU A 163 -19.25 -27.67 2.59
CA LEU A 163 -19.66 -28.81 3.41
C LEU A 163 -20.92 -28.55 4.23
N ARG A 164 -21.15 -27.31 4.69
CA ARG A 164 -22.28 -26.96 5.56
C ARG A 164 -23.28 -26.06 4.84
N GLU A 165 -24.57 -26.39 4.97
CA GLU A 165 -25.67 -25.53 4.51
C GLU A 165 -26.00 -24.43 5.53
N ARG A 166 -25.05 -23.55 5.83
CA ARG A 166 -25.32 -22.38 6.68
C ARG A 166 -25.89 -21.24 5.84
N ARG A 167 -27.13 -20.85 6.12
CA ARG A 167 -27.67 -19.58 5.64
C ARG A 167 -27.11 -18.44 6.48
N VAL A 168 -26.12 -17.73 5.95
CA VAL A 168 -25.65 -16.48 6.53
C VAL A 168 -26.66 -15.39 6.18
N ARG A 169 -27.11 -14.61 7.16
CA ARG A 169 -27.98 -13.47 6.94
C ARG A 169 -27.19 -12.32 6.31
N ARG A 170 -27.81 -11.59 5.36
CA ARG A 170 -27.20 -10.43 4.69
C ARG A 170 -26.77 -9.38 5.70
N GLU A 171 -27.68 -9.09 6.63
CA GLU A 171 -27.48 -8.06 7.65
C GLU A 171 -26.26 -8.39 8.51
N SER A 172 -26.13 -9.64 8.97
CA SER A 172 -24.99 -10.08 9.77
C SER A 172 -23.68 -10.05 8.98
N PHE A 173 -23.71 -10.41 7.69
CA PHE A 173 -22.52 -10.36 6.83
C PHE A 173 -22.00 -8.93 6.68
N PHE A 174 -22.88 -7.98 6.30
CA PHE A 174 -22.50 -6.58 6.12
C PHE A 174 -22.16 -5.90 7.45
N PHE A 175 -22.81 -6.28 8.55
CA PHE A 175 -22.43 -5.83 9.89
C PHE A 175 -21.01 -6.27 10.24
N CYS A 176 -20.66 -7.54 10.05
CA CYS A 176 -19.30 -8.04 10.30
C CYS A 176 -18.27 -7.37 9.39
N LEU A 177 -18.59 -7.13 8.12
CA LEU A 177 -17.72 -6.41 7.19
C LEU A 177 -17.49 -4.96 7.64
N ALA A 178 -18.54 -4.25 8.03
CA ALA A 178 -18.46 -2.89 8.55
C ALA A 178 -17.65 -2.83 9.85
N LEU A 179 -17.90 -3.78 10.78
CA LEU A 179 -17.16 -3.89 12.02
C LEU A 179 -15.65 -4.11 11.77
N LEU A 180 -15.29 -4.99 10.82
CA LEU A 180 -13.91 -5.20 10.42
C LEU A 180 -13.25 -3.90 9.92
N LEU A 181 -13.94 -3.13 9.07
CA LEU A 181 -13.44 -1.85 8.56
C LEU A 181 -13.25 -0.81 9.68
N VAL A 182 -14.17 -0.75 10.63
CA VAL A 182 -14.06 0.13 11.81
C VAL A 182 -12.87 -0.28 12.67
N LEU A 183 -12.72 -1.58 12.98
CA LEU A 183 -11.59 -2.08 13.77
C LEU A 183 -10.24 -1.80 13.09
N MET A 184 -10.14 -1.98 11.76
CA MET A 184 -8.95 -1.61 10.99
C MET A 184 -8.66 -0.10 11.06
N THR A 185 -9.69 0.73 11.03
CA THR A 185 -9.53 2.20 11.12
C THR A 185 -9.06 2.61 12.51
N VAL A 186 -9.64 2.03 13.56
CA VAL A 186 -9.24 2.28 14.96
C VAL A 186 -7.79 1.84 15.18
N TRP A 187 -7.43 0.65 14.68
CA TRP A 187 -6.06 0.13 14.74
C TRP A 187 -5.04 1.08 14.10
N GLN A 188 -5.42 1.79 13.02
CA GLN A 188 -4.56 2.73 12.32
C GLN A 188 -4.71 4.20 12.79
N ALA A 189 -5.62 4.50 13.71
CA ALA A 189 -5.90 5.89 14.10
C ALA A 189 -4.66 6.59 14.70
N GLY A 190 -3.86 5.85 15.49
CA GLY A 190 -2.64 6.36 16.11
C GLY A 190 -1.53 6.70 15.10
N THR A 191 -1.45 6.00 13.97
CA THR A 191 -0.44 6.27 12.94
C THR A 191 -0.85 7.44 12.04
N LEU A 192 -2.14 7.67 11.85
CA LEU A 192 -2.68 8.74 10.98
C LEU A 192 -2.55 10.14 11.58
N GLN A 193 -2.45 10.26 12.91
CA GLN A 193 -2.49 11.55 13.61
C GLN A 193 -1.14 11.96 14.22
N ARG A 194 -0.10 11.14 14.08
CA ARG A 194 1.24 11.47 14.61
C ARG A 194 1.83 12.66 13.89
N ARG A 195 2.13 13.72 14.65
CA ARG A 195 2.70 14.97 14.16
C ARG A 195 3.78 15.46 15.11
N SER A 196 4.74 16.17 14.54
CA SER A 196 5.82 16.86 15.23
C SER A 196 5.91 18.30 14.72
N ALA A 197 6.74 19.12 15.36
CA ALA A 197 7.01 20.47 14.90
C ALA A 197 7.57 20.46 13.46
N ALA A 198 7.24 21.50 12.68
CA ALA A 198 7.70 21.63 11.31
C ALA A 198 9.25 21.64 11.21
N PHE A 199 9.78 20.67 10.48
CA PHE A 199 11.20 20.54 10.18
C PHE A 199 11.43 20.48 8.67
N VAL A 200 12.02 21.55 8.13
CA VAL A 200 12.32 21.76 6.70
C VAL A 200 13.79 22.16 6.61
N PRO A 201 14.72 21.19 6.64
CA PRO A 201 16.16 21.48 6.61
C PRO A 201 16.62 21.94 5.22
N GLU A 202 17.72 22.70 5.22
CA GLU A 202 18.45 23.11 4.02
C GLU A 202 19.75 22.33 3.87
N PHE A 203 19.91 21.65 2.74
CA PHE A 203 21.06 20.78 2.45
C PHE A 203 21.98 21.35 1.35
N HIS A 204 21.99 22.67 1.16
CA HIS A 204 22.78 23.25 0.05
C HIS A 204 24.25 23.49 0.41
N SER A 205 24.60 23.45 1.70
CA SER A 205 25.99 23.67 2.10
C SER A 205 26.88 22.49 1.72
N VAL A 206 28.04 22.81 1.14
CA VAL A 206 29.12 21.88 0.76
C VAL A 206 29.90 21.39 1.98
N ASN A 207 29.99 22.19 3.04
CA ASN A 207 30.56 21.77 4.31
C ASN A 207 29.52 21.93 5.41
N PHE A 208 29.24 20.84 6.11
CA PHE A 208 28.10 20.68 6.96
C PHE A 208 28.52 20.11 8.32
N SER A 209 28.99 20.96 9.23
CA SER A 209 29.50 20.60 10.58
C SER A 209 30.39 19.34 10.58
N GLY A 210 31.34 19.24 9.65
CA GLY A 210 32.26 18.10 9.53
C GLY A 210 31.88 17.09 8.43
N TYR A 211 30.70 17.22 7.83
CA TYR A 211 30.34 16.48 6.62
C TYR A 211 30.73 17.27 5.37
N LEU A 212 31.48 16.64 4.47
CA LEU A 212 31.74 17.12 3.12
C LEU A 212 30.62 16.63 2.19
N GLY A 213 29.90 17.56 1.59
CA GLY A 213 28.73 17.33 0.76
C GLY A 213 28.96 17.65 -0.72
N ARG A 214 28.19 17.00 -1.58
CA ARG A 214 27.97 17.43 -2.96
C ARG A 214 26.51 17.24 -3.36
N SER A 215 26.02 18.14 -4.21
CA SER A 215 24.76 17.91 -4.92
C SER A 215 24.96 16.88 -6.03
N LEU A 216 23.96 16.06 -6.26
CA LEU A 216 23.89 15.10 -7.37
C LEU A 216 22.77 15.52 -8.29
N GLU A 217 23.05 15.58 -9.59
CA GLU A 217 22.05 15.91 -10.59
C GLU A 217 20.95 14.82 -10.66
N PRO A 218 19.66 15.21 -10.62
CA PRO A 218 18.56 14.32 -10.95
C PRO A 218 18.69 13.75 -12.36
N THR A 219 18.60 12.42 -12.47
CA THR A 219 18.59 11.73 -13.76
C THR A 219 17.27 11.98 -14.50
N ALA A 220 17.21 11.65 -15.80
CA ALA A 220 15.96 11.70 -16.57
C ALA A 220 14.89 10.78 -15.98
N ASP A 221 15.28 9.60 -15.50
CA ASP A 221 14.37 8.66 -14.84
C ASP A 221 13.86 9.20 -13.51
N ASP A 222 14.71 9.86 -12.71
CA ASP A 222 14.31 10.53 -11.47
C ASP A 222 13.22 11.58 -11.75
N ARG A 223 13.44 12.42 -12.77
CA ARG A 223 12.49 13.48 -13.16
C ARG A 223 11.16 12.89 -13.66
N ARG A 224 11.21 11.79 -14.43
CA ARG A 224 10.00 11.09 -14.88
C ARG A 224 9.24 10.48 -13.70
N PHE A 225 9.95 9.94 -12.70
CA PHE A 225 9.35 9.27 -11.56
C PHE A 225 8.65 10.25 -10.60
N PHE A 226 9.26 11.40 -10.32
CA PHE A 226 8.71 12.41 -9.40
C PHE A 226 7.91 13.53 -10.08
N GLY A 227 7.80 13.49 -11.41
CA GLY A 227 6.93 14.33 -12.22
C GLY A 227 7.15 15.83 -11.99
N GLY A 228 6.10 16.53 -11.58
CA GLY A 228 6.10 17.97 -11.31
C GLY A 228 6.77 18.38 -10.00
N SER A 229 7.27 17.43 -9.21
CA SER A 229 7.97 17.72 -7.96
C SER A 229 9.41 18.17 -8.21
N ARG A 230 9.90 19.15 -7.43
CA ARG A 230 11.29 19.59 -7.51
C ARG A 230 12.18 18.67 -6.68
N LEU A 231 12.99 17.87 -7.37
CA LEU A 231 13.94 16.92 -6.78
C LEU A 231 15.31 17.55 -6.51
N ARG A 232 15.89 17.25 -5.35
CA ARG A 232 17.29 17.53 -5.02
C ARG A 232 17.91 16.29 -4.36
N LYS A 233 19.09 15.90 -4.82
CA LYS A 233 19.87 14.79 -4.28
C LYS A 233 21.19 15.31 -3.74
N PHE A 234 21.60 14.80 -2.59
CA PHE A 234 22.88 15.14 -1.99
C PHE A 234 23.56 13.88 -1.46
N PHE A 235 24.89 13.90 -1.52
CA PHE A 235 25.75 12.90 -0.91
C PHE A 235 26.67 13.61 0.06
N TYR A 236 26.72 13.14 1.30
CA TYR A 236 27.57 13.64 2.36
C TYR A 236 28.46 12.52 2.90
N ALA A 237 29.72 12.86 3.19
CA ALA A 237 30.68 11.98 3.82
C ALA A 237 31.38 12.69 4.98
N ALA A 238 31.60 11.96 6.07
CA ALA A 238 32.42 12.35 7.21
C ALA A 238 33.22 11.12 7.66
N ASP A 239 34.15 11.29 8.59
CA ASP A 239 34.90 10.18 9.20
C ASP A 239 33.95 9.18 9.89
N SER A 240 32.80 9.67 10.39
CA SER A 240 31.77 8.84 11.01
C SER A 240 30.95 8.03 10.01
N GLY A 241 31.01 8.33 8.70
CA GLY A 241 30.35 7.57 7.64
C GLY A 241 29.68 8.44 6.57
N ILE A 242 28.77 7.83 5.80
CA ILE A 242 28.11 8.49 4.67
C ILE A 242 26.61 8.70 4.92
N VAL A 243 26.06 9.79 4.39
CA VAL A 243 24.62 10.09 4.40
C VAL A 243 24.18 10.52 3.00
N ASN A 244 23.20 9.81 2.45
CA ASN A 244 22.53 10.20 1.22
C ASN A 244 21.23 10.91 1.56
N VAL A 245 20.93 12.00 0.84
CA VAL A 245 19.72 12.80 1.04
C VAL A 245 18.96 12.89 -0.27
N LEU A 246 17.66 12.62 -0.19
CA LEU A 246 16.67 12.89 -1.22
C LEU A 246 15.67 13.88 -0.64
N ALA A 247 15.65 15.09 -1.18
CA ALA A 247 14.74 16.15 -0.77
C ALA A 247 13.83 16.53 -1.93
N LEU A 248 12.53 16.48 -1.70
CA LEU A 248 11.51 16.84 -2.67
C LEU A 248 10.73 18.05 -2.18
N THR A 249 10.45 18.98 -3.08
CA THR A 249 9.30 19.89 -2.92
C THR A 249 8.19 19.31 -3.77
N CYS A 250 7.10 18.88 -3.12
CA CYS A 250 5.99 18.22 -3.77
C CYS A 250 5.32 19.18 -4.76
N GLY A 251 5.02 18.71 -5.96
CA GLY A 251 4.17 19.43 -6.91
C GLY A 251 2.68 19.27 -6.59
N ASP A 252 1.85 19.64 -7.55
CA ASP A 252 0.38 19.70 -7.40
C ASP A 252 -0.31 18.33 -7.53
N ASP A 253 0.45 17.25 -7.75
CA ASP A 253 -0.07 15.90 -7.84
C ASP A 253 0.56 14.99 -6.78
N VAL A 254 -0.23 14.71 -5.74
CA VAL A 254 0.18 13.86 -4.63
C VAL A 254 0.46 12.40 -5.06
N HIS A 255 -0.04 11.94 -6.20
CA HIS A 255 0.18 10.57 -6.69
C HIS A 255 1.61 10.32 -7.16
N GLN A 256 2.40 11.38 -7.35
CA GLN A 256 3.83 11.28 -7.67
C GLN A 256 4.69 11.01 -6.43
N ILE A 257 4.10 11.11 -5.23
CA ILE A 257 4.77 10.84 -3.96
C ILE A 257 4.37 9.46 -3.46
N HIS A 258 5.38 8.60 -3.33
CA HIS A 258 5.23 7.21 -2.92
C HIS A 258 5.87 6.98 -1.55
N PRO A 259 5.38 6.03 -0.74
CA PRO A 259 6.04 5.69 0.50
C PRO A 259 7.38 4.99 0.20
N ALA A 260 8.47 5.44 0.82
CA ALA A 260 9.81 4.94 0.53
C ALA A 260 9.95 3.42 0.71
N GLY A 261 9.26 2.83 1.70
CA GLY A 261 9.22 1.39 1.90
C GLY A 261 8.63 0.60 0.72
N HIS A 262 7.72 1.21 -0.06
CA HIS A 262 7.20 0.63 -1.30
C HIS A 262 8.23 0.75 -2.43
N CYS A 263 8.85 1.93 -2.59
CA CYS A 263 9.89 2.17 -3.59
C CYS A 263 11.09 1.22 -3.43
N LEU A 264 11.55 1.03 -2.19
CA LEU A 264 12.65 0.12 -1.85
C LEU A 264 12.31 -1.33 -2.26
N ARG A 265 11.13 -1.84 -1.89
CA ARG A 265 10.70 -3.20 -2.26
C ARG A 265 10.56 -3.37 -3.78
N THR A 266 10.02 -2.37 -4.47
CA THR A 266 9.91 -2.37 -5.93
C THR A 266 11.29 -2.35 -6.59
N SER A 267 12.29 -1.73 -5.95
CA SER A 267 13.68 -1.72 -6.40
C SER A 267 14.47 -2.97 -5.97
N GLY A 268 13.81 -3.98 -5.39
CA GLY A 268 14.43 -5.26 -5.03
C GLY A 268 14.97 -5.36 -3.60
N TRP A 269 14.85 -4.32 -2.78
CA TRP A 269 15.29 -4.37 -1.38
C TRP A 269 14.36 -5.22 -0.52
N ARG A 270 14.94 -5.98 0.40
CA ARG A 270 14.23 -6.64 1.49
C ARG A 270 14.10 -5.67 2.67
N ILE A 271 12.88 -5.38 3.08
CA ILE A 271 12.65 -4.60 4.30
C ILE A 271 12.74 -5.51 5.51
N ILE A 272 13.71 -5.25 6.39
CA ILE A 272 13.91 -5.95 7.65
C ILE A 272 12.94 -5.41 8.70
N SER A 273 12.82 -4.08 8.78
CA SER A 273 11.90 -3.40 9.67
C SER A 273 11.43 -2.08 9.06
N GLU A 274 10.18 -1.69 9.38
CA GLU A 274 9.58 -0.40 9.00
C GLU A 274 8.66 0.02 10.15
N ARG A 275 8.95 1.17 10.79
CA ARG A 275 8.21 1.65 11.96
C ARG A 275 8.20 3.18 12.04
N LEU A 276 7.13 3.72 12.62
CA LEU A 276 7.08 5.13 13.01
C LEU A 276 7.79 5.31 14.36
N THR A 277 8.77 6.20 14.40
CA THR A 277 9.55 6.51 15.59
C THR A 277 9.77 8.02 15.71
N GLU A 278 10.16 8.44 16.90
CA GLU A 278 10.58 9.81 17.18
C GLU A 278 12.12 9.86 17.16
N ALA A 279 12.67 10.90 16.55
CA ALA A 279 14.09 11.26 16.62
C ALA A 279 14.23 12.64 17.28
N GLU A 280 15.22 12.82 18.14
CA GLU A 280 15.49 14.11 18.78
C GLU A 280 16.48 14.94 17.95
N ILE A 281 15.96 16.00 17.32
CA ILE A 281 16.69 16.89 16.42
C ILE A 281 16.59 18.33 16.93
N GLY A 282 17.72 18.95 17.30
CA GLY A 282 17.81 20.32 17.79
C GLY A 282 17.00 20.55 19.07
N GLY A 283 16.95 19.55 19.96
CA GLY A 283 16.13 19.57 21.18
C GLY A 283 14.62 19.47 20.93
N ARG A 284 14.20 19.10 19.71
CA ARG A 284 12.80 18.89 19.33
C ARG A 284 12.60 17.47 18.85
N LYS A 285 11.43 16.91 19.13
CA LYS A 285 11.01 15.62 18.59
C LYS A 285 10.57 15.76 17.14
N LEU A 286 11.13 14.94 16.27
CA LEU A 286 10.76 14.78 14.87
C LEU A 286 10.17 13.37 14.67
N GLU A 287 8.96 13.31 14.15
CA GLU A 287 8.33 12.05 13.74
C GLU A 287 8.91 11.59 12.40
N VAL A 288 9.47 10.38 12.36
CA VAL A 288 10.05 9.77 11.16
C VAL A 288 9.53 8.34 10.96
N SER A 289 9.43 7.93 9.71
CA SER A 289 9.37 6.51 9.36
C SER A 289 10.78 5.98 9.25
N GLU A 290 11.17 5.11 10.17
CA GLU A 290 12.43 4.40 10.17
C GLU A 290 12.28 3.08 9.40
N ILE A 291 13.15 2.87 8.41
CA ILE A 291 13.15 1.68 7.55
C ILE A 291 14.56 1.10 7.54
N VAL A 292 14.68 -0.16 7.92
CA VAL A 292 15.91 -0.94 7.72
C VAL A 292 15.71 -1.81 6.49
N ALA A 293 16.51 -1.57 5.46
CA ALA A 293 16.40 -2.24 4.18
C ALA A 293 17.73 -2.92 3.82
N SER A 294 17.67 -4.13 3.29
CA SER A 294 18.85 -4.90 2.89
C SER A 294 18.76 -5.33 1.43
N ASN A 295 19.90 -5.31 0.76
CA ASN A 295 20.13 -5.82 -0.59
C ASN A 295 21.47 -6.61 -0.55
N PRO A 296 21.74 -7.57 -1.44
CA PRO A 296 23.02 -8.28 -1.42
C PRO A 296 24.20 -7.29 -1.42
N GLY A 297 25.02 -7.34 -0.37
CA GLY A 297 26.20 -6.49 -0.20
C GLY A 297 25.99 -5.22 0.64
N THR A 298 24.77 -4.86 1.05
CA THR A 298 24.56 -3.68 1.91
C THR A 298 23.25 -3.71 2.69
N THR A 299 23.27 -3.10 3.87
CA THR A 299 22.07 -2.80 4.66
C THR A 299 22.05 -1.30 4.91
N LEU A 300 20.89 -0.67 4.71
CA LEU A 300 20.68 0.75 4.92
C LEU A 300 19.68 0.99 6.05
N LEU A 301 19.95 2.01 6.84
CA LEU A 301 18.96 2.67 7.67
C LEU A 301 18.46 3.90 6.91
N VAL A 302 17.14 4.02 6.80
CA VAL A 302 16.47 5.11 6.09
C VAL A 302 15.48 5.79 7.03
N TRP A 303 15.56 7.12 7.13
CA TRP A 303 14.55 7.94 7.81
C TRP A 303 13.80 8.77 6.77
N VAL A 304 12.48 8.78 6.91
CA VAL A 304 11.58 9.50 6.00
C VAL A 304 10.60 10.34 6.79
N TRP A 305 10.41 11.59 6.39
CA TRP A 305 9.35 12.44 6.93
C TRP A 305 8.79 13.37 5.86
N TYR A 306 7.56 13.82 6.11
CA TYR A 306 6.81 14.75 5.28
C TYR A 306 6.56 16.00 6.10
N SER A 307 6.76 17.17 5.50
CA SER A 307 6.78 18.43 6.23
C SER A 307 6.12 19.55 5.44
N CYS A 308 5.36 20.38 6.13
CA CYS A 308 4.91 21.68 5.63
C CYS A 308 5.26 22.74 6.67
N ARG A 309 4.86 24.00 6.45
CA ARG A 309 5.19 25.11 7.37
C ARG A 309 4.62 24.93 8.78
N SER A 310 3.52 24.19 8.94
CA SER A 310 2.81 24.06 10.22
C SER A 310 3.24 22.84 11.03
N PHE A 311 3.56 21.71 10.40
CA PHE A 311 3.95 20.49 11.11
C PHE A 311 4.74 19.51 10.21
N SER A 312 5.32 18.49 10.84
CA SER A 312 5.91 17.33 10.19
C SER A 312 5.27 16.01 10.64
N THR A 313 5.34 14.98 9.82
CA THR A 313 4.89 13.63 10.15
C THR A 313 5.78 12.58 9.49
N GLY A 314 6.04 11.46 10.17
CA GLY A 314 6.65 10.27 9.59
C GLY A 314 5.64 9.40 8.83
N SER A 315 4.34 9.62 9.02
CA SER A 315 3.27 8.78 8.49
C SER A 315 2.93 9.16 7.06
N PHE A 316 3.20 8.27 6.09
CA PHE A 316 2.79 8.48 4.71
C PHE A 316 1.26 8.61 4.58
N LEU A 317 0.50 7.80 5.31
CA LEU A 317 -0.97 7.89 5.30
C LEU A 317 -1.47 9.18 5.98
N GLY A 318 -0.80 9.60 7.06
CA GLY A 318 -1.07 10.89 7.70
C GLY A 318 -0.82 12.06 6.76
N PHE A 319 0.32 12.06 6.07
CA PHE A 319 0.64 13.00 4.99
C PHE A 319 -0.43 12.99 3.90
N ARG A 320 -0.74 11.84 3.30
CA ARG A 320 -1.73 11.70 2.23
C ARG A 320 -3.12 12.20 2.63
N ARG A 321 -3.51 12.06 3.90
CA ARG A 321 -4.80 12.52 4.42
C ARG A 321 -4.90 14.05 4.50
N ILE A 322 -3.81 14.72 4.80
CA ILE A 322 -3.80 16.17 5.09
C ILE A 322 -3.23 16.98 3.91
N TRP A 323 -2.64 16.31 2.93
CA TRP A 323 -2.08 16.96 1.75
C TRP A 323 -3.14 17.78 1.00
N SER A 324 -2.72 18.94 0.51
CA SER A 324 -3.46 19.83 -0.38
C SER A 324 -2.48 20.47 -1.35
N ALA A 325 -2.91 20.72 -2.59
CA ALA A 325 -2.14 21.46 -3.59
C ALA A 325 -1.84 22.90 -3.16
N ASP A 326 -2.71 23.50 -2.34
CA ASP A 326 -2.54 24.88 -1.85
C ASP A 326 -1.46 25.01 -0.76
N THR A 327 -0.94 23.88 -0.27
CA THR A 327 0.08 23.85 0.78
C THR A 327 1.39 23.33 0.22
N GLN A 328 2.47 24.09 0.37
CA GLN A 328 3.79 23.61 0.00
C GLN A 328 4.24 22.49 0.94
N TRP A 329 4.34 21.29 0.39
CA TRP A 329 4.84 20.10 1.07
C TRP A 329 6.26 19.76 0.65
N HIS A 330 7.02 19.23 1.60
CA HIS A 330 8.34 18.67 1.39
C HIS A 330 8.36 17.21 1.82
N THR A 331 9.03 16.37 1.04
CA THR A 331 9.33 14.99 1.42
C THR A 331 10.83 14.86 1.54
N TYR A 332 11.28 14.27 2.64
CA TYR A 332 12.69 14.03 2.89
C TYR A 332 12.92 12.55 3.14
N GLN A 333 13.94 12.02 2.50
CA GLN A 333 14.46 10.69 2.75
C GLN A 333 15.97 10.82 2.93
N ILE A 334 16.47 10.42 4.10
CA ILE A 334 17.90 10.31 4.36
C ILE A 334 18.26 8.86 4.63
N SER A 335 19.45 8.44 4.20
CA SER A 335 19.89 7.07 4.42
C SER A 335 21.38 6.96 4.68
N THR A 336 21.76 6.01 5.52
CA THR A 336 23.15 5.64 5.80
C THR A 336 23.31 4.13 5.78
N PRO A 337 24.45 3.58 5.34
CA PRO A 337 24.76 2.17 5.52
C PRO A 337 24.88 1.80 7.00
N LEU A 338 24.40 0.60 7.32
CA LEU A 338 24.62 -0.06 8.61
C LEU A 338 25.84 -0.97 8.49
N PHE A 339 26.95 -0.56 9.12
CA PHE A 339 28.18 -1.34 9.17
C PHE A 339 28.24 -2.25 10.41
N THR A 340 27.71 -1.77 11.53
CA THR A 340 27.83 -2.36 12.88
C THR A 340 26.46 -2.58 13.50
N SER A 341 25.73 -1.50 13.83
CA SER A 341 24.42 -1.56 14.50
C SER A 341 23.44 -0.51 14.02
N GLU A 342 22.15 -0.74 14.27
CA GLU A 342 21.10 0.25 14.00
C GLU A 342 21.28 1.49 14.88
N GLU A 343 21.75 1.36 16.13
CA GLU A 343 22.02 2.47 17.04
C GLU A 343 23.07 3.44 16.47
N GLU A 344 24.17 2.93 15.92
CA GLU A 344 25.20 3.77 15.31
C GLU A 344 24.67 4.48 14.06
N GLY A 345 23.86 3.78 13.24
CA GLY A 345 23.16 4.39 12.12
C GLY A 345 22.23 5.52 12.56
N ARG A 346 21.46 5.33 13.63
CA ARG A 346 20.57 6.37 14.19
C ARG A 346 21.37 7.55 14.72
N ALA A 347 22.46 7.30 15.44
CA ALA A 347 23.35 8.35 15.94
C ALA A 347 23.89 9.19 14.78
N ARG A 348 24.40 8.56 13.72
CA ARG A 348 24.91 9.24 12.52
C ARG A 348 23.83 10.10 11.82
N LEU A 349 22.63 9.55 11.61
CA LEU A 349 21.53 10.31 11.01
C LEU A 349 21.07 11.46 11.92
N GLY A 350 21.05 11.23 13.23
CA GLY A 350 20.71 12.23 14.24
C GLY A 350 21.72 13.38 14.27
N GLU A 351 23.03 13.09 14.33
CA GLU A 351 24.11 14.07 14.26
C GLU A 351 24.03 14.91 12.98
N PHE A 352 23.85 14.26 11.82
CA PHE A 352 23.70 14.93 10.54
C PHE A 352 22.50 15.90 10.54
N LEU A 353 21.34 15.47 11.05
CA LEU A 353 20.15 16.33 11.11
C LEU A 353 20.24 17.41 12.20
N ASN A 354 20.94 17.16 13.31
CA ASN A 354 21.20 18.14 14.35
C ASN A 354 22.03 19.30 13.82
N ALA A 355 23.08 18.98 13.08
CA ALA A 355 23.81 20.00 12.34
C ALA A 355 22.87 20.75 11.38
N ALA A 356 21.96 20.05 10.65
CA ALA A 356 20.97 20.64 9.71
C ALA A 356 20.03 21.63 10.38
N ALA A 357 19.68 21.37 11.63
CA ALA A 357 18.87 22.27 12.43
C ALA A 357 19.65 23.53 12.85
N GLN A 358 20.94 23.42 13.17
CA GLN A 358 21.76 24.57 13.63
C GLN A 358 22.00 25.60 12.52
N ASN A 359 22.21 25.15 11.28
CA ASN A 359 22.37 26.05 10.13
C ASN A 359 21.09 26.81 9.73
N ARG A 360 19.95 26.55 10.37
CA ARG A 360 18.70 27.33 10.21
C ARG A 360 18.58 28.50 11.20
N ALA A 361 19.36 28.46 12.29
CA ALA A 361 19.32 29.47 13.35
C ALA A 361 20.31 30.61 13.15
N ASN A 362 21.22 30.46 12.18
CA ASN A 362 22.12 31.49 11.65
C ASN A 362 21.60 31.93 10.28
#